data_AF-A0A436C0M7-F1
#
_entry.id   AF-A0A436C0M7-F1
#
_cell.length_a   1.000
_cell.length_b   1.000
_cell.length_c   1.000
_cell.angle_alpha   90.00
_cell.angle_beta   90.00
_cell.angle_gamma   90.00
#
_symmetry.space_group_name_H-M   'P 1'
#
loop_
_entity.id
_entity.type
_entity.pdbx_description
1 polymer ?
#
loop_
_entity_poly.entity_id
_entity_poly.type
_entity_poly.pdbx_seq_one_letter_code
_entity_poly.pdbx_strand_id
1 'polypeptide(L)'
;LAQHFNCIHMLGNQVCAPVELPANSRHLDTYFTNLTLTDKSFHVSAIGRGRALDGIEMMAISRGLTLDQMRDDPGITTIISVNSPRRFDEMMAEGLMTMAEFGQSVAVTPFTLMGAMSPVTLAGALAQQNAEALFGVVLTQLVRPGAPVMYGAFTSNVDMKSGAPAFGTPENTKANIASGQLARRYGLPYRTTPGSASNAADAQGAYETLMALWGAVLGHGNLVYHAAGWQEGGLTASFEKLIIDVEMIQHMMEFLRPIEVNEAELAVEALGAVPTGGHFFGEPHTLERYATAFYQPMLSNWQNYEAWQEAGGLDATARATRLWKKALEDYVEPVMDIAVREALEAYMARRKEAIGQGEP
;
A
#
# COMPACT_ATOMS: atom_id res chain seq x y z
N LEU A 1 -0.22 -7.39 -12.28
CA LEU A 1 -1.24 -7.48 -11.20
C LEU A 1 -1.64 -6.11 -10.64
N ALA A 2 -0.73 -5.31 -10.09
CA ALA A 2 -1.08 -3.98 -9.56
C ALA A 2 -1.77 -3.08 -10.61
N GLN A 3 -1.36 -3.16 -11.89
CA GLN A 3 -2.06 -2.46 -12.98
C GLN A 3 -3.50 -2.95 -13.17
N HIS A 4 -3.73 -4.26 -13.12
CA HIS A 4 -5.01 -4.90 -13.41
C HIS A 4 -6.09 -4.57 -12.36
N PHE A 5 -5.72 -4.52 -11.07
CA PHE A 5 -6.68 -4.25 -10.00
C PHE A 5 -6.80 -2.75 -9.70
N ASN A 6 -7.97 -2.17 -9.95
CA ASN A 6 -8.22 -0.74 -9.81
C ASN A 6 -8.10 -0.22 -8.37
N CYS A 7 -8.38 -1.06 -7.37
CA CYS A 7 -8.25 -0.69 -5.95
C CYS A 7 -6.79 -0.47 -5.51
N ILE A 8 -5.81 -0.90 -6.33
CA ILE A 8 -4.39 -0.63 -6.10
C ILE A 8 -4.05 0.67 -6.82
N HIS A 9 -3.85 1.74 -6.07
CA HIS A 9 -3.60 3.08 -6.61
C HIS A 9 -2.11 3.41 -6.80
N MET A 10 -1.21 2.68 -6.12
CA MET A 10 0.22 2.96 -6.11
C MET A 10 1.02 1.66 -5.93
N LEU A 11 2.20 1.59 -6.55
CA LEU A 11 3.14 0.49 -6.38
C LEU A 11 4.23 0.84 -5.36
N GLY A 12 4.72 -0.19 -4.67
CA GLY A 12 5.98 -0.10 -3.95
C GLY A 12 7.19 -0.08 -4.90
N ASN A 13 8.35 0.31 -4.40
CA ASN A 13 9.59 0.34 -5.21
C ASN A 13 9.93 -1.02 -5.81
N GLN A 14 10.22 -1.97 -4.92
CA GLN A 14 10.59 -3.34 -5.23
C GLN A 14 9.58 -4.22 -4.51
N VAL A 15 8.46 -4.53 -5.18
CA VAL A 15 7.42 -5.40 -4.60
C VAL A 15 8.04 -6.71 -4.13
N CYS A 16 8.99 -7.24 -4.93
CA CYS A 16 9.98 -8.22 -4.52
C CYS A 16 11.36 -7.66 -4.86
N ALA A 17 12.37 -7.89 -4.01
CA ALA A 17 13.74 -7.52 -4.34
C ALA A 17 14.28 -8.45 -5.45
N PRO A 18 14.70 -7.93 -6.63
CA PRO A 18 15.31 -8.76 -7.67
C PRO A 18 16.75 -9.08 -7.25
N VAL A 19 16.91 -10.19 -6.52
CA VAL A 19 18.20 -10.63 -5.96
C VAL A 19 19.14 -11.19 -7.03
N GLU A 20 18.60 -11.51 -8.20
CA GLU A 20 19.33 -11.91 -9.41
C GLU A 20 20.05 -10.74 -10.09
N LEU A 21 19.71 -9.49 -9.76
CA LEU A 21 20.34 -8.29 -10.31
C LEU A 21 21.37 -7.68 -9.33
N PRO A 22 22.44 -7.03 -9.82
CA PRO A 22 23.45 -6.41 -8.96
C PRO A 22 22.86 -5.39 -7.99
N ALA A 23 23.18 -5.54 -6.69
CA ALA A 23 22.56 -4.76 -5.62
C ALA A 23 22.77 -3.23 -5.74
N ASN A 24 23.87 -2.81 -6.36
CA ASN A 24 24.24 -1.41 -6.54
C ASN A 24 23.41 -0.68 -7.62
N SER A 25 22.79 -1.41 -8.56
CA SER A 25 22.16 -0.84 -9.76
C SER A 25 20.75 -1.36 -10.04
N ARG A 26 20.31 -2.44 -9.37
CA ARG A 26 18.98 -3.04 -9.55
C ARG A 26 17.79 -2.09 -9.33
N HIS A 27 18.01 -0.95 -8.64
CA HIS A 27 16.96 0.07 -8.50
C HIS A 27 16.55 0.66 -9.85
N LEU A 28 17.49 0.78 -10.80
CA LEU A 28 17.23 1.29 -12.14
C LEU A 28 16.27 0.37 -12.91
N ASP A 29 16.51 -0.94 -12.88
CA ASP A 29 15.63 -1.93 -13.49
C ASP A 29 14.22 -1.88 -12.90
N THR A 30 14.13 -1.70 -11.58
CA THR A 30 12.84 -1.66 -10.89
C THR A 30 12.06 -0.38 -11.21
N TYR A 31 12.74 0.76 -11.32
CA TYR A 31 12.10 2.00 -11.78
C TYR A 31 11.68 1.90 -13.24
N PHE A 32 12.52 1.35 -14.11
CA PHE A 32 12.19 1.13 -15.52
C PHE A 32 10.93 0.26 -15.66
N THR A 33 10.86 -0.83 -14.90
CA THR A 33 9.70 -1.73 -14.87
C THR A 33 8.45 -1.01 -14.38
N ASN A 34 8.54 -0.23 -13.29
CA ASN A 34 7.42 0.54 -12.77
C ASN A 34 6.95 1.64 -13.74
N LEU A 35 7.85 2.20 -14.55
CA LEU A 35 7.49 3.21 -15.54
C LEU A 35 6.86 2.63 -16.79
N THR A 36 7.21 1.39 -17.15
CA THR A 36 6.82 0.79 -18.44
C THR A 36 5.66 -0.20 -18.33
N LEU A 37 5.49 -0.87 -17.18
CA LEU A 37 4.45 -1.89 -16.99
C LEU A 37 3.20 -1.37 -16.26
N THR A 38 3.16 -0.08 -15.93
CA THR A 38 2.03 0.55 -15.25
C THR A 38 2.06 2.07 -15.49
N ASP A 39 0.89 2.67 -15.54
CA ASP A 39 0.68 4.13 -15.59
C ASP A 39 0.31 4.70 -14.21
N LYS A 40 0.43 3.88 -13.16
CA LYS A 40 0.17 4.26 -11.77
C LYS A 40 1.42 4.83 -11.11
N SER A 41 1.23 5.65 -10.07
CA SER A 41 2.34 6.17 -9.27
C SER A 41 3.10 5.05 -8.56
N PHE A 42 4.39 5.26 -8.31
CA PHE A 42 5.23 4.30 -7.60
C PHE A 42 6.17 4.97 -6.60
N HIS A 43 6.67 4.15 -5.68
CA HIS A 43 7.69 4.53 -4.70
C HIS A 43 9.09 4.40 -5.31
N VAL A 44 9.99 5.36 -5.05
CA VAL A 44 11.45 5.22 -5.33
C VAL A 44 12.29 4.89 -4.09
N SER A 45 13.31 4.05 -4.24
CA SER A 45 14.26 3.73 -3.17
C SER A 45 15.18 4.91 -2.87
N ALA A 46 14.82 5.75 -1.91
CA ALA A 46 15.66 6.88 -1.49
C ALA A 46 16.72 6.45 -0.46
N ILE A 47 17.50 5.41 -0.79
CA ILE A 47 18.68 5.01 0.01
C ILE A 47 19.89 5.75 -0.56
N GLY A 48 20.22 6.88 0.05
CA GLY A 48 21.25 7.81 -0.41
C GLY A 48 20.78 8.69 -1.56
N ARG A 49 21.59 9.72 -1.85
CA ARG A 49 21.30 10.69 -2.92
C ARG A 49 21.19 10.05 -4.30
N GLY A 50 22.11 9.14 -4.64
CA GLY A 50 22.21 8.57 -5.98
C GLY A 50 20.92 7.89 -6.45
N ARG A 51 20.39 6.96 -5.64
CA ARG A 51 19.17 6.21 -5.99
C ARG A 51 17.91 7.07 -6.01
N ALA A 52 17.86 8.11 -5.17
CA ALA A 52 16.78 9.09 -5.17
C ALA A 52 16.80 9.91 -6.47
N LEU A 53 17.96 10.47 -6.84
CA LEU A 53 18.14 11.22 -8.07
C LEU A 53 17.83 10.38 -9.32
N ASP A 54 18.33 9.15 -9.38
CA ASP A 54 18.05 8.25 -10.50
C ASP A 54 16.53 8.06 -10.69
N GLY A 55 15.78 7.91 -9.58
CA GLY A 55 14.32 7.80 -9.62
C GLY A 55 13.62 9.08 -10.08
N ILE A 56 14.09 10.24 -9.61
CA ILE A 56 13.56 11.56 -10.02
C ILE A 56 13.82 11.80 -11.51
N GLU A 57 15.02 11.50 -11.98
CA GLU A 57 15.43 11.74 -13.37
C GLU A 57 14.70 10.80 -14.34
N MET A 58 14.54 9.52 -14.00
CA MET A 58 13.73 8.60 -14.80
C MET A 58 12.26 9.02 -14.84
N MET A 59 11.69 9.52 -13.74
CA MET A 59 10.34 10.12 -13.75
C MET A 59 10.28 11.40 -14.60
N ALA A 60 11.32 12.23 -14.59
CA ALA A 60 11.38 13.41 -15.44
C ALA A 60 11.35 13.02 -16.92
N ILE A 61 12.16 12.03 -17.32
CA ILE A 61 12.19 11.49 -18.68
C ILE A 61 10.82 10.96 -19.09
N SER A 62 10.17 10.16 -18.24
CA SER A 62 8.86 9.57 -18.57
C SER A 62 7.76 10.61 -18.79
N ARG A 63 7.90 11.80 -18.19
CA ARG A 63 6.96 12.91 -18.31
C ARG A 63 7.39 13.97 -19.32
N GLY A 64 8.53 13.80 -19.99
CA GLY A 64 9.09 14.81 -20.89
C GLY A 64 9.51 16.11 -20.17
N LEU A 65 9.83 16.02 -18.89
CA LEU A 65 10.27 17.13 -18.05
C LEU A 65 11.78 17.11 -17.85
N THR A 66 12.35 18.27 -17.53
CA THR A 66 13.71 18.35 -17.02
C THR A 66 13.75 18.02 -15.52
N LEU A 67 14.92 17.63 -15.03
CA LEU A 67 15.13 17.38 -13.61
C LEU A 67 14.79 18.61 -12.73
N ASP A 68 15.05 19.83 -13.21
CA ASP A 68 14.68 21.03 -12.47
C ASP A 68 13.17 21.29 -12.46
N GLN A 69 12.45 20.98 -13.54
CA GLN A 69 10.99 21.11 -13.61
C GLN A 69 10.28 20.19 -12.61
N MET A 70 10.87 19.03 -12.28
CA MET A 70 10.32 18.13 -11.26
C MET A 70 10.17 18.77 -9.88
N ARG A 71 10.92 19.84 -9.56
CA ARG A 71 10.80 20.55 -8.27
C ARG A 71 9.40 21.04 -7.97
N ASP A 72 8.67 21.45 -8.99
CA ASP A 72 7.34 22.03 -8.84
C ASP A 72 6.24 21.08 -9.34
N ASP A 73 6.62 19.85 -9.69
CA ASP A 73 5.73 18.84 -10.23
C ASP A 73 6.04 17.44 -9.64
N PRO A 74 5.64 17.19 -8.37
CA PRO A 74 5.93 15.94 -7.68
C PRO A 74 5.33 14.74 -8.43
N GLY A 75 6.19 13.82 -8.89
CA GLY A 75 5.76 12.62 -9.63
C GLY A 75 5.97 11.31 -8.88
N ILE A 76 6.78 11.33 -7.82
CA ILE A 76 7.17 10.15 -7.05
C ILE A 76 7.10 10.39 -5.55
N THR A 77 7.02 9.30 -4.81
CA THR A 77 7.07 9.29 -3.34
C THR A 77 8.13 8.31 -2.85
N THR A 78 8.52 8.42 -1.59
CA THR A 78 9.38 7.41 -0.94
C THR A 78 8.97 7.22 0.52
N ILE A 79 9.38 6.10 1.10
CA ILE A 79 9.30 5.87 2.54
C ILE A 79 10.70 6.09 3.12
N ILE A 80 10.83 7.03 4.06
CA ILE A 80 12.06 7.23 4.81
C ILE A 80 11.88 6.58 6.18
N SER A 81 12.50 5.43 6.37
CA SER A 81 12.41 4.70 7.62
C SER A 81 13.33 5.32 8.67
N VAL A 82 12.80 5.53 9.88
CA VAL A 82 13.64 5.85 11.04
C VAL A 82 14.08 4.53 11.68
N ASN A 83 15.38 4.40 11.94
CA ASN A 83 15.95 3.24 12.61
C ASN A 83 15.70 3.38 14.11
N SER A 84 14.52 2.93 14.55
CA SER A 84 14.11 3.06 15.94
C SER A 84 14.96 2.14 16.84
N PRO A 85 15.38 2.59 18.04
CA PRO A 85 14.99 3.85 18.67
C PRO A 85 15.90 5.03 18.33
N ARG A 86 15.31 6.11 17.82
CA ARG A 86 15.86 7.48 17.74
C ARG A 86 17.14 7.62 16.92
N ARG A 87 17.31 6.80 15.87
CA ARG A 87 18.42 6.90 14.94
C ARG A 87 17.93 7.17 13.53
N PHE A 88 18.43 8.23 12.94
CA PHE A 88 18.24 8.54 11.54
C PHE A 88 19.52 8.18 10.81
N ASP A 89 19.47 7.15 9.97
CA ASP A 89 20.66 6.68 9.25
C ASP A 89 21.07 7.65 8.14
N GLU A 90 22.37 7.76 7.88
CA GLU A 90 22.96 8.72 6.94
C GLU A 90 22.34 8.60 5.54
N MET A 91 22.29 7.38 4.98
CA MET A 91 21.70 7.14 3.67
C MET A 91 20.20 7.51 3.61
N MET A 92 19.46 7.31 4.70
CA MET A 92 18.04 7.71 4.78
C MET A 92 17.91 9.24 4.85
N ALA A 93 18.80 9.91 5.58
CA ALA A 93 18.86 11.38 5.64
C ALA A 93 19.17 11.96 4.26
N GLU A 94 20.21 11.47 3.59
CA GLU A 94 20.56 11.93 2.24
C GLU A 94 19.43 11.73 1.23
N GLY A 95 18.76 10.58 1.27
CA GLY A 95 17.60 10.30 0.44
C GLY A 95 16.46 11.27 0.71
N LEU A 96 16.12 11.50 1.98
CA LEU A 96 15.10 12.47 2.39
C LEU A 96 15.42 13.88 1.90
N MET A 97 16.65 14.35 2.16
CA MET A 97 17.09 15.68 1.74
C MET A 97 17.03 15.81 0.22
N THR A 98 17.48 14.81 -0.52
CA THR A 98 17.43 14.80 -1.99
C THR A 98 15.99 14.87 -2.51
N MET A 99 15.08 14.06 -1.96
CA MET A 99 13.67 14.12 -2.36
C MET A 99 13.06 15.50 -2.08
N ALA A 100 13.37 16.08 -0.91
CA ALA A 100 12.88 17.41 -0.53
C ALA A 100 13.44 18.54 -1.40
N GLU A 101 14.75 18.51 -1.73
CA GLU A 101 15.41 19.44 -2.66
C GLU A 101 14.71 19.47 -4.02
N PHE A 102 14.28 18.30 -4.48
CA PHE A 102 13.58 18.13 -5.75
C PHE A 102 12.05 18.14 -5.61
N GLY A 103 11.51 18.57 -4.48
CA GLY A 103 10.06 18.72 -4.29
C GLY A 103 9.24 17.44 -4.30
N GLN A 104 9.88 16.28 -4.21
CA GLN A 104 9.20 15.01 -4.20
C GLN A 104 8.68 14.65 -2.81
N SER A 105 7.67 13.79 -2.77
CA SER A 105 7.02 13.41 -1.52
C SER A 105 7.85 12.43 -0.70
N VAL A 106 7.91 12.63 0.61
CA VAL A 106 8.50 11.69 1.56
C VAL A 106 7.51 11.31 2.66
N ALA A 107 7.41 10.03 3.01
CA ALA A 107 6.68 9.58 4.18
C ALA A 107 7.67 9.11 5.26
N VAL A 108 7.85 9.94 6.29
CA VAL A 108 8.78 9.65 7.39
C VAL A 108 8.13 8.63 8.32
N THR A 109 8.66 7.41 8.33
CA THR A 109 8.03 6.26 8.96
C THR A 109 8.95 5.62 9.98
N PRO A 110 8.80 5.93 11.27
CA PRO A 110 9.47 5.18 12.33
C PRO A 110 8.98 3.74 12.37
N PHE A 111 9.92 2.81 12.61
CA PHE A 111 9.65 1.38 12.67
C PHE A 111 9.80 0.87 14.11
N THR A 112 8.70 0.89 14.85
CA THR A 112 8.68 0.60 16.29
C THR A 112 7.97 -0.72 16.58
N LEU A 113 8.74 -1.68 17.12
CA LEU A 113 8.17 -2.88 17.75
C LEU A 113 8.22 -2.73 19.27
N MET A 114 7.05 -2.71 19.91
CA MET A 114 6.89 -2.64 21.35
C MET A 114 7.51 -3.87 22.00
N GLY A 115 8.41 -3.64 22.95
CA GLY A 115 9.17 -4.70 23.62
C GLY A 115 10.54 -4.98 23.00
N ALA A 116 10.87 -4.37 21.86
CA ALA A 116 12.18 -4.52 21.21
C ALA A 116 12.80 -3.15 20.85
N MET A 117 12.25 -2.44 19.87
CA MET A 117 12.76 -1.15 19.38
C MET A 117 12.02 0.06 19.96
N SER A 118 11.03 -0.20 20.82
CA SER A 118 10.28 0.81 21.57
C SER A 118 9.82 0.24 22.92
N PRO A 119 9.45 1.09 23.90
CA PRO A 119 8.86 0.62 25.16
C PRO A 119 7.71 -0.34 24.92
N VAL A 120 7.54 -1.33 25.81
CA VAL A 120 6.47 -2.33 25.70
C VAL A 120 5.06 -1.72 25.85
N THR A 121 4.95 -0.49 26.35
CA THR A 121 3.68 0.20 26.55
C THR A 121 3.30 1.02 25.32
N LEU A 122 2.04 0.91 24.92
CA LEU A 122 1.51 1.60 23.74
C LEU A 122 1.71 3.13 23.78
N ALA A 123 1.48 3.75 24.94
CA ALA A 123 1.68 5.20 25.09
C ALA A 123 3.15 5.60 24.92
N GLY A 124 4.08 4.82 25.46
CA GLY A 124 5.52 5.07 25.32
C GLY A 124 6.00 4.90 23.89
N ALA A 125 5.54 3.85 23.21
CA ALA A 125 5.85 3.60 21.81
C ALA A 125 5.27 4.68 20.88
N LEU A 126 4.02 5.11 21.10
CA LEU A 126 3.42 6.21 20.34
C LEU A 126 4.15 7.53 20.56
N ALA A 127 4.57 7.84 21.80
CA ALA A 127 5.35 9.04 22.07
C ALA A 127 6.71 9.02 21.34
N GLN A 128 7.40 7.87 21.35
CA GLN A 128 8.66 7.68 20.63
C GLN A 128 8.48 7.79 19.11
N GLN A 129 7.54 7.05 18.53
CA GLN A 129 7.21 7.11 17.10
C GLN A 129 6.88 8.55 16.70
N ASN A 130 6.06 9.24 17.49
CA ASN A 130 5.68 10.62 17.20
C ASN A 130 6.90 11.57 17.19
N ALA A 131 7.81 11.44 18.15
CA ALA A 131 9.03 12.24 18.16
C ALA A 131 9.92 11.96 16.95
N GLU A 132 10.10 10.68 16.59
CA GLU A 132 10.90 10.26 15.43
C GLU A 132 10.31 10.73 14.10
N ALA A 133 8.98 10.63 13.92
CA ALA A 133 8.29 11.11 12.73
C ALA A 133 8.40 12.63 12.59
N LEU A 134 8.17 13.37 13.67
CA LEU A 134 8.28 14.84 13.66
C LEU A 134 9.71 15.32 13.38
N PHE A 135 10.72 14.59 13.85
CA PHE A 135 12.11 14.91 13.53
C PHE A 135 12.36 14.90 12.01
N GLY A 136 11.95 13.83 11.32
CA GLY A 136 12.09 13.76 9.87
C GLY A 136 11.22 14.78 9.13
N VAL A 137 10.00 15.05 9.61
CA VAL A 137 9.13 16.11 9.06
C VAL A 137 9.82 17.47 9.11
N VAL A 138 10.40 17.83 10.26
CA VAL A 138 11.13 19.09 10.42
C VAL A 138 12.36 19.12 9.51
N LEU A 139 13.12 18.02 9.42
CA LEU A 139 14.25 17.93 8.50
C LEU A 139 13.83 18.18 7.05
N THR A 140 12.74 17.58 6.59
CA THR A 140 12.19 17.82 5.23
C THR A 140 11.90 19.30 5.01
N GLN A 141 11.26 19.97 5.97
CA GLN A 141 10.92 21.39 5.86
C GLN A 141 12.14 22.32 5.98
N LEU A 142 13.20 21.91 6.69
CA LEU A 142 14.45 22.67 6.76
C LEU A 142 15.23 22.64 5.44
N VAL A 143 15.13 21.53 4.70
CA VAL A 143 15.76 21.41 3.37
C VAL A 143 15.03 22.29 2.35
N ARG A 144 13.70 22.17 2.30
CA ARG A 144 12.86 23.00 1.42
C ARG A 144 11.51 23.25 2.09
N PRO A 145 11.23 24.48 2.55
CA PRO A 145 9.92 24.84 3.07
C PRO A 145 8.83 24.57 2.05
N GLY A 146 7.78 23.84 2.46
CA GLY A 146 6.68 23.44 1.60
C GLY A 146 6.91 22.14 0.81
N ALA A 147 8.06 21.46 0.96
CA ALA A 147 8.25 20.14 0.37
C ALA A 147 7.17 19.15 0.89
N PRO A 148 6.54 18.34 0.01
CA PRO A 148 5.49 17.42 0.43
C PRO A 148 6.01 16.37 1.41
N VAL A 149 5.35 16.24 2.56
CA VAL A 149 5.72 15.27 3.59
C VAL A 149 4.50 14.64 4.23
N MET A 150 4.56 13.33 4.47
CA MET A 150 3.54 12.57 5.19
C MET A 150 4.08 12.12 6.54
N TYR A 151 3.20 12.13 7.54
CA TYR A 151 3.43 11.45 8.79
C TYR A 151 3.29 9.94 8.57
N GLY A 152 4.37 9.19 8.70
CA GLY A 152 4.35 7.72 8.63
C GLY A 152 4.35 7.09 10.02
N ALA A 153 3.70 5.94 10.12
CA ALA A 153 3.73 5.11 11.32
C ALA A 153 3.88 3.63 10.97
N PHE A 154 4.70 2.94 11.75
CA PHE A 154 4.70 1.49 11.88
C PHE A 154 4.94 1.18 13.35
N THR A 155 3.86 1.07 14.14
CA THR A 155 3.93 0.58 15.52
C THR A 155 3.18 -0.74 15.63
N SER A 156 3.90 -1.77 16.06
CA SER A 156 3.30 -3.06 16.43
C SER A 156 3.99 -3.61 17.68
N ASN A 157 3.58 -4.79 18.15
CA ASN A 157 4.24 -5.51 19.25
C ASN A 157 5.06 -6.69 18.73
N VAL A 158 6.01 -7.15 19.53
CA VAL A 158 6.58 -8.49 19.36
C VAL A 158 5.72 -9.53 20.09
N ASP A 159 5.82 -10.79 19.68
CA ASP A 159 5.42 -11.91 20.53
C ASP A 159 6.49 -12.11 21.61
N MET A 160 6.12 -11.99 22.88
CA MET A 160 7.08 -12.06 24.00
C MET A 160 7.67 -13.46 24.20
N LYS A 161 7.07 -14.51 23.60
CA LYS A 161 7.57 -15.88 23.69
C LYS A 161 8.67 -16.16 22.67
N SER A 162 8.46 -15.77 21.42
CA SER A 162 9.39 -16.03 20.31
C SER A 162 10.31 -14.85 19.98
N GLY A 163 9.94 -13.63 20.39
CA GLY A 163 10.57 -12.39 19.96
C GLY A 163 10.21 -11.95 18.54
N ALA A 164 9.37 -12.70 17.83
CA ALA A 164 9.00 -12.40 16.45
C ALA A 164 8.07 -11.17 16.35
N PRO A 165 8.16 -10.37 15.27
CA PRO A 165 7.19 -9.31 15.01
C PRO A 165 5.77 -9.87 14.89
N ALA A 166 4.82 -9.27 15.60
CA ALA A 166 3.40 -9.58 15.46
C ALA A 166 2.71 -8.51 14.60
N PHE A 167 1.63 -8.90 13.93
CA PHE A 167 0.87 -8.03 13.03
C PHE A 167 -0.62 -8.27 13.19
N GLY A 168 -1.45 -7.30 12.79
CA GLY A 168 -2.90 -7.44 12.90
C GLY A 168 -3.39 -7.59 14.35
N THR A 169 -2.58 -7.20 15.33
CA THR A 169 -2.93 -7.29 16.74
C THR A 169 -3.84 -6.13 17.17
N PRO A 170 -4.55 -6.26 18.31
CA PRO A 170 -5.28 -5.14 18.89
C PRO A 170 -4.40 -3.93 19.18
N GLU A 171 -3.16 -4.14 19.62
CA GLU A 171 -2.18 -3.09 19.88
C GLU A 171 -1.78 -2.36 18.60
N ASN A 172 -1.48 -3.10 17.52
CA ASN A 172 -1.17 -2.53 16.22
C ASN A 172 -2.35 -1.69 15.69
N THR A 173 -3.57 -2.19 15.82
CA THR A 173 -4.78 -1.49 15.37
C THR A 173 -5.02 -0.19 16.16
N LYS A 174 -4.89 -0.23 17.48
CA LYS A 174 -4.96 0.97 18.33
C LYS A 174 -3.87 1.98 17.96
N ALA A 175 -2.65 1.50 17.70
CA ALA A 175 -1.55 2.35 17.29
C ALA A 175 -1.81 3.03 15.94
N ASN A 176 -2.38 2.32 14.97
CA ASN A 176 -2.78 2.90 13.67
C ASN A 176 -3.82 4.01 13.83
N ILE A 177 -4.86 3.77 14.65
CA ILE A 177 -5.91 4.77 14.91
C ILE A 177 -5.32 6.01 15.59
N ALA A 178 -4.52 5.83 16.65
CA ALA A 178 -3.89 6.92 17.38
C ALA A 178 -2.90 7.71 16.51
N SER A 179 -2.11 7.02 15.69
CA SER A 179 -1.17 7.65 14.75
C SER A 179 -1.88 8.51 13.71
N GLY A 180 -3.03 8.05 13.22
CA GLY A 180 -3.89 8.85 12.33
C GLY A 180 -4.43 10.11 13.00
N GLN A 181 -4.83 10.03 14.27
CA GLN A 181 -5.23 11.21 15.05
C GLN A 181 -4.06 12.19 15.25
N LEU A 182 -2.84 11.70 15.49
CA LEU A 182 -1.64 12.52 15.58
C LEU A 182 -1.31 13.19 14.24
N ALA A 183 -1.36 12.46 13.13
CA ALA A 183 -1.15 13.03 11.79
C ALA A 183 -2.12 14.19 11.51
N ARG A 184 -3.42 13.99 11.80
CA ARG A 184 -4.44 15.04 11.68
C ARG A 184 -4.20 16.22 12.62
N ARG A 185 -3.71 15.97 13.84
CA ARG A 185 -3.35 17.05 14.78
C ARG A 185 -2.27 17.97 14.21
N TYR A 186 -1.36 17.46 13.39
CA TYR A 186 -0.33 18.26 12.72
C TYR A 186 -0.72 18.73 11.32
N GLY A 187 -1.93 18.40 10.84
CA GLY A 187 -2.37 18.74 9.49
C GLY A 187 -1.60 18.01 8.38
N LEU A 188 -1.06 16.82 8.67
CA LEU A 188 -0.27 16.03 7.72
C LEU A 188 -1.04 14.82 7.19
N PRO A 189 -0.83 14.41 5.93
CA PRO A 189 -1.30 13.12 5.44
C PRO A 189 -0.68 11.97 6.25
N TYR A 190 -1.44 10.89 6.41
CA TYR A 190 -1.05 9.73 7.19
C TYR A 190 -0.67 8.53 6.30
N ARG A 191 0.56 8.04 6.44
CA ARG A 191 1.01 6.75 5.89
C ARG A 191 0.95 5.67 6.96
N THR A 192 0.23 4.59 6.67
CA THR A 192 0.09 3.41 7.52
C THR A 192 0.36 2.13 6.73
N THR A 193 0.30 0.99 7.41
CA THR A 193 0.47 -0.33 6.79
C THR A 193 -0.44 -1.36 7.44
N PRO A 194 -1.10 -2.22 6.66
CA PRO A 194 -1.48 -3.53 7.13
C PRO A 194 -0.29 -4.49 6.98
N GLY A 195 -0.35 -5.63 7.66
CA GLY A 195 0.66 -6.66 7.58
C GLY A 195 0.15 -7.95 8.22
N SER A 196 0.88 -9.04 7.98
CA SER A 196 0.59 -10.34 8.56
C SER A 196 1.89 -11.08 8.88
N ALA A 197 1.88 -11.81 9.99
CA ALA A 197 2.92 -12.75 10.40
C ALA A 197 2.71 -14.15 9.78
N SER A 198 1.55 -14.44 9.19
CA SER A 198 1.25 -15.77 8.66
C SER A 198 2.28 -16.17 7.60
N ASN A 199 2.69 -17.43 7.63
CA ASN A 199 3.56 -18.04 6.62
C ASN A 199 2.79 -18.46 5.36
N ALA A 200 1.46 -18.38 5.37
CA ALA A 200 0.59 -18.83 4.29
C ALA A 200 -0.52 -17.82 3.99
N ALA A 201 -1.10 -17.93 2.80
CA ALA A 201 -2.31 -17.21 2.42
C ALA A 201 -3.55 -17.93 3.00
N ASP A 202 -3.64 -17.95 4.32
CA ASP A 202 -4.59 -18.73 5.10
C ASP A 202 -5.52 -17.85 5.96
N ALA A 203 -6.26 -18.47 6.88
CA ALA A 203 -7.14 -17.75 7.80
C ALA A 203 -6.37 -16.72 8.65
N GLN A 204 -5.15 -17.04 9.12
CA GLN A 204 -4.29 -16.10 9.85
C GLN A 204 -3.92 -14.90 8.99
N GLY A 205 -3.46 -15.16 7.77
CA GLY A 205 -3.14 -14.12 6.80
C GLY A 205 -4.30 -13.15 6.58
N ALA A 206 -5.52 -13.69 6.46
CA ALA A 206 -6.73 -12.91 6.25
C ALA A 206 -7.12 -12.09 7.48
N TYR A 207 -7.27 -12.70 8.67
CA TYR A 207 -7.77 -11.96 9.84
C TYR A 207 -6.79 -10.91 10.36
N GLU A 208 -5.48 -11.16 10.28
CA GLU A 208 -4.47 -10.17 10.71
C GLU A 208 -4.48 -8.95 9.78
N THR A 209 -4.54 -9.19 8.47
CA THR A 209 -4.60 -8.11 7.47
C THR A 209 -5.88 -7.31 7.63
N LEU A 210 -7.04 -7.98 7.78
CA LEU A 210 -8.32 -7.32 7.96
C LEU A 210 -8.36 -6.45 9.22
N MET A 211 -7.83 -6.95 10.34
CA MET A 211 -7.75 -6.19 11.59
C MET A 211 -6.89 -4.94 11.42
N ALA A 212 -5.75 -5.06 10.73
CA ALA A 212 -4.90 -3.90 10.45
C ALA A 212 -5.53 -2.91 9.46
N LEU A 213 -6.28 -3.39 8.45
CA LEU A 213 -7.06 -2.54 7.53
C LEU A 213 -8.13 -1.74 8.26
N TRP A 214 -8.83 -2.32 9.24
CA TRP A 214 -9.74 -1.56 10.11
C TRP A 214 -9.01 -0.43 10.84
N GLY A 215 -7.81 -0.70 11.37
CA GLY A 215 -6.96 0.31 11.99
C GLY A 215 -6.56 1.43 11.01
N ALA A 216 -6.25 1.08 9.77
CA ALA A 216 -5.92 2.05 8.72
C ALA A 216 -7.12 2.94 8.36
N VAL A 217 -8.30 2.34 8.16
CA VAL A 217 -9.54 3.04 7.80
C VAL A 217 -10.01 3.96 8.94
N LEU A 218 -10.13 3.43 10.16
CA LEU A 218 -10.53 4.22 11.35
C LEU A 218 -9.46 5.24 11.76
N GLY A 219 -8.20 5.00 11.38
CA GLY A 219 -7.11 5.97 11.48
C GLY A 219 -7.12 7.04 10.40
N HIS A 220 -7.95 6.93 9.37
CA HIS A 220 -7.96 7.78 8.17
C HIS A 220 -6.60 7.80 7.44
N GLY A 221 -6.04 6.61 7.19
CA GLY A 221 -4.82 6.47 6.39
C GLY A 221 -5.01 7.05 4.98
N ASN A 222 -4.13 7.96 4.58
CA ASN A 222 -4.09 8.53 3.23
C ASN A 222 -3.24 7.67 2.28
N LEU A 223 -2.19 7.03 2.81
CA LEU A 223 -1.39 6.04 2.10
C LEU A 223 -1.35 4.75 2.91
N VAL A 224 -2.06 3.73 2.44
CA VAL A 224 -2.02 2.37 3.01
C VAL A 224 -0.95 1.60 2.24
N TYR A 225 0.29 1.68 2.70
CA TYR A 225 1.42 1.01 2.07
C TYR A 225 1.43 -0.48 2.45
N HIS A 226 1.99 -1.36 1.61
CA HIS A 226 1.90 -2.82 1.78
C HIS A 226 0.47 -3.39 1.87
N ALA A 227 -0.52 -2.69 1.30
CA ALA A 227 -1.93 -3.06 1.39
C ALA A 227 -2.25 -4.49 0.88
N ALA A 228 -1.50 -4.98 -0.11
CA ALA A 228 -1.75 -6.27 -0.73
C ALA A 228 -0.48 -7.08 -0.97
N GLY A 229 -0.55 -8.38 -0.68
CA GLY A 229 0.48 -9.38 -0.98
C GLY A 229 1.47 -9.65 0.15
N TRP A 230 1.46 -8.87 1.23
CA TRP A 230 2.36 -9.05 2.38
C TRP A 230 2.08 -10.37 3.12
N GLN A 231 3.14 -11.13 3.36
CA GLN A 231 3.14 -12.38 4.12
C GLN A 231 4.46 -12.55 4.90
N GLU A 232 4.49 -13.48 5.86
CA GLU A 232 5.69 -13.87 6.62
C GLU A 232 6.42 -12.68 7.25
N GLY A 233 5.65 -11.78 7.88
CA GLY A 233 6.22 -10.60 8.53
C GLY A 233 6.96 -9.65 7.59
N GLY A 234 6.70 -9.72 6.28
CA GLY A 234 7.29 -8.87 5.25
C GLY A 234 8.42 -9.54 4.47
N LEU A 235 8.70 -10.81 4.73
CA LEU A 235 9.73 -11.58 4.03
C LEU A 235 9.23 -12.16 2.70
N THR A 236 7.92 -12.33 2.56
CA THR A 236 7.33 -12.97 1.38
C THR A 236 6.23 -12.10 0.77
N ALA A 237 6.25 -11.98 -0.56
CA ALA A 237 5.14 -11.46 -1.34
C ALA A 237 4.43 -12.64 -2.03
N SER A 238 3.14 -12.85 -1.74
CA SER A 238 2.36 -13.96 -2.30
C SER A 238 1.32 -13.45 -3.30
N PHE A 239 1.21 -14.14 -4.44
CA PHE A 239 0.21 -13.86 -5.47
C PHE A 239 -1.22 -14.18 -4.98
N GLU A 240 -1.41 -15.31 -4.33
CA GLU A 240 -2.69 -15.69 -3.71
C GLU A 240 -3.08 -14.68 -2.64
N LYS A 241 -2.13 -14.29 -1.78
CA LYS A 241 -2.35 -13.31 -0.73
C LYS A 241 -2.73 -11.95 -1.30
N LEU A 242 -2.12 -11.54 -2.43
CA LEU A 242 -2.50 -10.30 -3.12
C LEU A 242 -3.97 -10.32 -3.51
N ILE A 243 -4.50 -11.40 -4.07
CA ILE A 243 -5.93 -11.48 -4.46
C ILE A 243 -6.84 -11.45 -3.24
N ILE A 244 -6.49 -12.16 -2.17
CA ILE A 244 -7.23 -12.13 -0.91
C ILE A 244 -7.26 -10.70 -0.34
N ASP A 245 -6.14 -10.00 -0.39
CA ASP A 245 -6.03 -8.63 0.11
C ASP A 245 -6.81 -7.65 -0.76
N VAL A 246 -6.78 -7.80 -2.09
CA VAL A 246 -7.59 -6.99 -3.01
C VAL A 246 -9.08 -7.14 -2.70
N GLU A 247 -9.57 -8.35 -2.40
CA GLU A 247 -10.97 -8.56 -2.00
C GLU A 247 -11.30 -7.78 -0.72
N MET A 248 -10.42 -7.85 0.28
CA MET A 248 -10.61 -7.11 1.54
C MET A 248 -10.51 -5.58 1.36
N ILE A 249 -9.61 -5.10 0.50
CA ILE A 249 -9.49 -3.67 0.18
C ILE A 249 -10.78 -3.18 -0.50
N GLN A 250 -11.34 -3.95 -1.43
CA GLN A 250 -12.62 -3.60 -2.05
C GLN A 250 -13.77 -3.56 -1.04
N HIS A 251 -13.80 -4.49 -0.06
CA HIS A 251 -14.76 -4.41 1.04
C HIS A 251 -14.62 -3.10 1.83
N MET A 252 -13.39 -2.66 2.11
CA MET A 252 -13.15 -1.38 2.80
C MET A 252 -13.59 -0.17 1.95
N MET A 253 -13.36 -0.23 0.64
CA MET A 253 -13.81 0.83 -0.28
C MET A 253 -15.35 0.91 -0.34
N GLU A 254 -16.03 -0.23 -0.37
CA GLU A 254 -17.50 -0.27 -0.33
C GLU A 254 -18.03 0.21 1.03
N PHE A 255 -17.42 -0.24 2.13
CA PHE A 255 -17.79 0.20 3.49
C PHE A 255 -17.67 1.71 3.68
N LEU A 256 -16.69 2.34 3.03
CA LEU A 256 -16.49 3.79 3.08
C LEU A 256 -17.51 4.58 2.25
N ARG A 257 -18.34 3.92 1.42
CA ARG A 257 -19.45 4.60 0.78
C ARG A 257 -20.48 5.00 1.83
N PRO A 258 -20.94 6.27 1.83
CA PRO A 258 -22.00 6.69 2.73
C PRO A 258 -23.28 5.88 2.51
N ILE A 259 -24.03 5.66 3.58
CA ILE A 259 -25.40 5.15 3.46
C ILE A 259 -26.22 6.26 2.78
N GLU A 260 -26.79 5.95 1.62
CA GLU A 260 -27.71 6.85 0.94
C GLU A 260 -29.08 6.81 1.67
N VAL A 261 -29.60 7.98 2.02
CA VAL A 261 -30.87 8.12 2.72
C VAL A 261 -31.75 9.08 1.95
N ASN A 262 -32.66 8.50 1.17
CA ASN A 262 -33.71 9.20 0.42
C ASN A 262 -34.99 8.34 0.40
N GLU A 263 -36.06 8.84 -0.20
CA GLU A 263 -37.36 8.14 -0.24
C GLU A 263 -37.28 6.75 -0.92
N ALA A 264 -36.53 6.65 -2.02
CA ALA A 264 -36.35 5.41 -2.76
C ALA A 264 -35.51 4.38 -1.99
N GLU A 265 -34.51 4.83 -1.22
CA GLU A 265 -33.66 3.96 -0.39
C GLU A 265 -34.33 3.53 0.92
N LEU A 266 -35.20 4.38 1.49
CA LEU A 266 -36.01 4.00 2.66
C LEU A 266 -37.07 2.94 2.30
N ALA A 267 -37.47 2.85 1.03
CA ALA A 267 -38.33 1.79 0.50
C ALA A 267 -39.67 1.60 1.25
N VAL A 268 -40.23 2.68 1.80
CA VAL A 268 -41.44 2.63 2.66
C VAL A 268 -42.64 2.04 1.92
N GLU A 269 -42.79 2.33 0.63
CA GLU A 269 -43.86 1.75 -0.20
C GLU A 269 -43.73 0.24 -0.35
N ALA A 270 -42.52 -0.26 -0.63
CA ALA A 270 -42.24 -1.70 -0.71
C ALA A 270 -42.52 -2.38 0.64
N LEU A 271 -42.13 -1.76 1.76
CA LEU A 271 -42.44 -2.25 3.10
C LEU A 271 -43.94 -2.36 3.37
N GLY A 272 -44.75 -1.43 2.85
CA GLY A 272 -46.21 -1.46 2.95
C GLY A 272 -46.87 -2.47 2.02
N ALA A 273 -46.25 -2.80 0.88
CA ALA A 273 -46.77 -3.73 -0.12
C ALA A 273 -46.63 -5.21 0.29
N VAL A 274 -45.54 -5.56 0.99
CA VAL A 274 -45.29 -6.94 1.40
C VAL A 274 -46.07 -7.29 2.69
N PRO A 275 -46.87 -8.38 2.70
CA PRO A 275 -47.62 -8.78 3.89
C PRO A 275 -46.67 -9.26 5.01
N THR A 276 -47.15 -9.19 6.25
CA THR A 276 -46.41 -9.68 7.42
C THR A 276 -46.00 -11.15 7.22
N GLY A 277 -44.69 -11.43 7.35
CA GLY A 277 -44.12 -12.76 7.13
C GLY A 277 -43.81 -13.12 5.67
N GLY A 278 -44.04 -12.19 4.72
CA GLY A 278 -43.66 -12.33 3.32
C GLY A 278 -42.19 -12.04 3.02
N HIS A 279 -41.85 -11.88 1.74
CA HIS A 279 -40.50 -11.58 1.25
C HIS A 279 -40.53 -10.56 0.11
N PHE A 280 -39.40 -9.90 -0.15
CA PHE A 280 -39.31 -8.79 -1.12
C PHE A 280 -38.85 -9.19 -2.53
N PHE A 281 -38.53 -10.46 -2.79
CA PHE A 281 -37.95 -10.88 -4.08
C PHE A 281 -38.76 -10.52 -5.33
N GLY A 282 -40.08 -10.43 -5.21
CA GLY A 282 -40.98 -10.08 -6.31
C GLY A 282 -41.37 -8.60 -6.37
N GLU A 283 -40.94 -7.78 -5.41
CA GLU A 283 -41.32 -6.37 -5.36
C GLU A 283 -40.58 -5.56 -6.44
N PRO A 284 -41.25 -4.60 -7.10
CA PRO A 284 -40.62 -3.75 -8.11
C PRO A 284 -39.32 -3.12 -7.62
N HIS A 285 -39.30 -2.65 -6.37
CA HIS A 285 -38.11 -2.06 -5.74
C HIS A 285 -36.88 -2.97 -5.79
N THR A 286 -37.06 -4.28 -5.51
CA THR A 286 -35.99 -5.27 -5.56
C THR A 286 -35.62 -5.64 -6.99
N LEU A 287 -36.62 -5.84 -7.86
CA LEU A 287 -36.38 -6.23 -9.26
C LEU A 287 -35.61 -5.16 -10.05
N GLU A 288 -35.92 -3.88 -9.83
CA GLU A 288 -35.22 -2.74 -10.44
C GLU A 288 -33.76 -2.63 -10.00
N ARG A 289 -33.44 -3.10 -8.79
CA ARG A 289 -32.11 -2.98 -8.17
C ARG A 289 -31.32 -4.29 -8.15
N TYR A 290 -31.92 -5.41 -8.58
CA TYR A 290 -31.37 -6.75 -8.39
C TYR A 290 -29.91 -6.90 -8.82
N ALA A 291 -29.53 -6.28 -9.94
CA ALA A 291 -28.18 -6.37 -10.48
C ALA A 291 -27.14 -5.50 -9.75
N THR A 292 -27.58 -4.49 -8.98
CA THR A 292 -26.71 -3.42 -8.45
C THR A 292 -26.87 -3.18 -6.95
N ALA A 293 -27.82 -3.81 -6.28
CA ALA A 293 -28.15 -3.55 -4.88
C ALA A 293 -27.00 -3.86 -3.91
N PHE A 294 -26.16 -4.84 -4.23
CA PHE A 294 -25.13 -5.34 -3.33
C PHE A 294 -23.77 -5.47 -4.01
N TYR A 295 -22.73 -5.38 -3.19
CA TYR A 295 -21.37 -5.70 -3.58
C TYR A 295 -21.28 -7.11 -4.17
N GLN A 296 -20.58 -7.22 -5.30
CA GLN A 296 -20.28 -8.50 -5.94
C GLN A 296 -18.82 -8.87 -5.67
N PRO A 297 -18.56 -9.99 -4.97
CA PRO A 297 -17.21 -10.40 -4.63
C PRO A 297 -16.46 -10.91 -5.86
N MET A 298 -15.15 -10.67 -5.91
CA MET A 298 -14.29 -11.29 -6.93
C MET A 298 -13.82 -12.67 -6.47
N LEU A 299 -13.66 -12.86 -5.16
CA LEU A 299 -13.05 -14.06 -4.56
C LEU A 299 -14.01 -14.86 -3.68
N SER A 300 -14.85 -14.18 -2.89
CA SER A 300 -15.78 -14.82 -1.97
C SER A 300 -16.80 -15.69 -2.72
N ASN A 301 -17.09 -16.88 -2.19
CA ASN A 301 -18.09 -17.78 -2.76
C ASN A 301 -19.25 -17.91 -1.76
N TRP A 302 -20.46 -17.55 -2.19
CA TRP A 302 -21.69 -17.59 -1.39
C TRP A 302 -22.68 -18.68 -1.85
N GLN A 303 -22.23 -19.60 -2.70
CA GLN A 303 -23.00 -20.78 -3.05
C GLN A 303 -23.25 -21.64 -1.81
N ASN A 304 -24.37 -22.37 -1.83
CA ASN A 304 -24.58 -23.43 -0.85
C ASN A 304 -23.55 -24.56 -1.03
N TYR A 305 -23.50 -25.46 -0.04
CA TYR A 305 -22.49 -26.52 0.00
C TYR A 305 -22.54 -27.43 -1.22
N GLU A 306 -23.73 -27.84 -1.65
CA GLU A 306 -23.94 -28.75 -2.77
C GLU A 306 -23.40 -28.15 -4.08
N ALA A 307 -23.79 -26.91 -4.39
CA ALA A 307 -23.31 -26.22 -5.59
C ALA A 307 -21.80 -25.93 -5.53
N TRP A 308 -21.27 -25.60 -4.34
CA TRP A 308 -19.83 -25.40 -4.16
C TRP A 308 -19.04 -26.70 -4.39
N GLN A 309 -19.54 -27.84 -3.89
CA GLN A 309 -18.95 -29.16 -4.12
C GLN A 309 -19.00 -29.54 -5.61
N GLU A 310 -20.15 -29.38 -6.27
CA GLU A 310 -20.30 -29.64 -7.70
C GLU A 310 -19.38 -28.75 -8.57
N ALA A 311 -19.12 -27.52 -8.13
CA ALA A 311 -18.18 -26.60 -8.75
C ALA A 311 -16.69 -26.91 -8.44
N GLY A 312 -16.40 -28.01 -7.74
CA GLY A 312 -15.06 -28.52 -7.47
C GLY A 312 -14.52 -28.25 -6.07
N GLY A 313 -15.32 -27.71 -5.14
CA GLY A 313 -14.97 -27.65 -3.72
C GLY A 313 -13.72 -26.81 -3.41
N LEU A 314 -13.46 -25.76 -4.18
CA LEU A 314 -12.25 -24.95 -4.00
C LEU A 314 -12.36 -24.01 -2.81
N ASP A 315 -11.30 -23.94 -1.99
CA ASP A 315 -11.15 -22.90 -0.97
C ASP A 315 -10.81 -21.53 -1.58
N ALA A 316 -10.69 -20.50 -0.74
CA ALA A 316 -10.39 -19.14 -1.19
C ALA A 316 -9.01 -19.07 -1.86
N THR A 317 -7.99 -19.74 -1.31
CA THR A 317 -6.62 -19.68 -1.81
C THR A 317 -6.49 -20.32 -3.20
N ALA A 318 -7.14 -21.46 -3.43
CA ALA A 318 -7.17 -22.10 -4.74
C ALA A 318 -7.93 -21.27 -5.79
N ARG A 319 -9.00 -20.57 -5.39
CA ARG A 319 -9.68 -19.60 -6.28
C ARG A 319 -8.79 -18.39 -6.57
N ALA A 320 -8.08 -17.87 -5.57
CA ALA A 320 -7.12 -16.79 -5.74
C ALA A 320 -6.01 -17.16 -6.74
N THR A 321 -5.53 -18.42 -6.75
CA THR A 321 -4.57 -18.89 -7.74
C THR A 321 -5.09 -18.77 -9.17
N ARG A 322 -6.37 -19.08 -9.41
CA ARG A 322 -6.98 -18.94 -10.75
C ARG A 322 -7.09 -17.47 -11.15
N LEU A 323 -7.47 -16.61 -10.21
CA LEU A 323 -7.68 -15.18 -10.47
C LEU A 323 -6.39 -14.44 -10.79
N TRP A 324 -5.29 -14.65 -10.03
CA TRP A 324 -4.05 -13.94 -10.35
C TRP A 324 -3.47 -14.39 -11.70
N LYS A 325 -3.59 -15.69 -12.05
CA LYS A 325 -3.14 -16.20 -13.35
C LYS A 325 -3.92 -15.55 -14.49
N LYS A 326 -5.25 -15.55 -14.37
CA LYS A 326 -6.12 -14.87 -15.33
C LYS A 326 -5.82 -13.38 -15.43
N ALA A 327 -5.58 -12.69 -14.31
CA ALA A 327 -5.24 -11.26 -14.31
C ALA A 327 -3.89 -10.96 -14.99
N LEU A 328 -2.96 -11.91 -15.04
CA LEU A 328 -1.73 -11.79 -15.83
C LEU A 328 -1.96 -12.06 -17.32
N GLU A 329 -2.83 -13.01 -17.66
CA GLU A 329 -3.23 -13.28 -19.06
C GLU A 329 -3.99 -12.10 -19.66
N ASP A 330 -4.88 -11.48 -18.89
CA ASP A 330 -5.72 -10.35 -19.30
C ASP A 330 -4.97 -9.00 -19.23
N TYR A 331 -3.72 -8.97 -18.76
CA TYR A 331 -2.95 -7.73 -18.64
C TYR A 331 -2.64 -7.12 -20.02
N VAL A 332 -2.88 -5.82 -20.11
CA VAL A 332 -2.48 -5.01 -21.27
C VAL A 332 -1.49 -3.95 -20.78
N GLU A 333 -0.32 -3.91 -21.42
CA GLU A 333 0.70 -2.91 -21.10
C GLU A 333 0.20 -1.50 -21.46
N PRO A 334 0.34 -0.51 -20.55
CA PRO A 334 -0.02 0.87 -20.85
C PRO A 334 0.79 1.43 -22.02
N VAL A 335 0.15 2.27 -22.83
CA VAL A 335 0.80 2.88 -24.00
C VAL A 335 1.87 3.87 -23.53
N MET A 336 3.06 3.76 -24.12
CA MET A 336 4.18 4.67 -23.90
C MET A 336 4.79 5.07 -25.25
N ASP A 337 5.19 6.33 -25.38
CA ASP A 337 5.93 6.82 -26.54
C ASP A 337 7.28 6.08 -26.67
N ILE A 338 7.57 5.58 -27.87
CA ILE A 338 8.81 4.83 -28.16
C ILE A 338 10.05 5.67 -27.83
N ALA A 339 10.05 6.97 -28.15
CA ALA A 339 11.17 7.85 -27.86
C ALA A 339 11.41 8.01 -26.35
N VAL A 340 10.35 8.02 -25.55
CA VAL A 340 10.45 8.06 -24.07
C VAL A 340 11.04 6.75 -23.54
N ARG A 341 10.59 5.60 -24.06
CA ARG A 341 11.14 4.29 -23.69
C ARG A 341 12.62 4.18 -24.02
N GLU A 342 13.01 4.54 -25.24
CA GLU A 342 14.41 4.54 -25.68
C GLU A 342 15.28 5.48 -24.81
N ALA A 343 14.76 6.64 -24.41
CA ALA A 343 15.46 7.55 -23.51
C ALA A 343 15.67 6.96 -22.10
N LEU A 344 14.67 6.25 -21.56
CA LEU A 344 14.79 5.55 -20.28
C LEU A 344 15.83 4.41 -20.34
N GLU A 345 15.83 3.64 -21.42
CA GLU A 345 16.81 2.57 -21.67
C GLU A 345 18.23 3.13 -21.76
N ALA A 346 18.41 4.20 -22.54
CA ALA A 346 19.69 4.88 -22.69
C ALA A 346 20.19 5.48 -21.36
N TYR A 347 19.29 6.07 -20.56
CA TYR A 347 19.61 6.55 -19.22
C TYR A 347 20.10 5.42 -18.31
N MET A 348 19.33 4.33 -18.24
CA MET A 348 19.65 3.18 -17.41
C MET A 348 21.00 2.57 -17.81
N ALA A 349 21.26 2.36 -19.10
CA ALA A 349 22.51 1.80 -19.60
C ALA A 349 23.72 2.67 -19.20
N ARG A 350 23.67 3.97 -19.52
CA ARG A 350 24.72 4.93 -19.14
C ARG A 350 24.92 4.97 -17.62
N ARG A 351 23.84 4.95 -16.84
CA ARG A 351 23.92 5.04 -15.39
C ARG A 351 24.53 3.78 -14.78
N LYS A 352 24.18 2.59 -15.28
CA LYS A 352 24.80 1.31 -14.88
C LYS A 352 26.31 1.29 -15.14
N GLU A 353 26.75 1.76 -16.32
CA GLU A 353 28.18 1.90 -16.63
C GLU A 353 28.90 2.83 -15.64
N ALA A 354 28.28 3.98 -15.34
CA ALA A 354 28.86 4.97 -14.43
C ALA A 354 28.84 4.55 -12.95
N ILE A 355 27.91 3.70 -12.51
CA ILE A 355 27.95 3.06 -11.18
C ILE A 355 29.08 2.01 -11.16
N GLY A 356 29.27 1.31 -12.28
CA GLY A 356 30.26 0.25 -12.41
C GLY A 356 29.82 -1.07 -11.77
N GLN A 357 30.73 -2.04 -11.78
CA GLN A 357 30.49 -3.40 -11.26
C GLN A 357 30.94 -3.60 -9.81
N GLY A 358 31.40 -2.54 -9.14
CA GLY A 358 31.77 -2.63 -7.73
C GLY A 358 30.54 -2.99 -6.89
N GLU A 359 30.62 -4.09 -6.13
CA GLU A 359 29.65 -4.35 -5.07
C GLU A 359 29.65 -3.17 -4.08
N PRO A 360 28.49 -2.82 -3.47
CA PRO A 360 28.38 -1.70 -2.55
C PRO A 360 29.36 -1.75 -1.38
#